data_AF-A0A2E4X2C4-F1
#
_entry.id   AF-A0A2E4X2C4-F1
#
_cell.length_a   1.000
_cell.length_b   1.000
_cell.length_c   1.000
_cell.angle_alpha   90.00
_cell.angle_beta   90.00
_cell.angle_gamma   90.00
#
_symmetry.space_group_name_H-M   'P 1'
#
loop_
_entity.id
_entity.type
_entity.pdbx_description
1 polymer ?
#
loop_
_entity_poly.entity_id
_entity_poly.type
_entity_poly.pdbx_seq_one_letter_code
_entity_poly.pdbx_strand_id
1 'polypeptide(L)'
;MDQRARNLARIDAGFLLVAGVGMAAYGASYPASSAVIEGLVSQGHHPQMARLLAWAQGAWLGFTFGVVLIFLSAFLLRRFARLEMSDESGEIGISGLSPDEHILALNAGLKTIQKDLEALLSADDMSDYLEISERMEALKEEHVGGLVAQKDRLVAQHGLLAYAQFISSVSAAERNLNRAWSTLVDGYPEEALRSLGLSQSALEGLHLHPAG
;
A
#
# COMPACT_ATOMS: atom_id res chain seq x y z
N MET A 1 -23.21 15.20 0.50
CA MET A 1 -23.08 13.84 1.06
C MET A 1 -21.64 13.40 0.89
N ASP A 2 -20.98 13.14 2.02
CA ASP A 2 -19.55 12.88 2.09
C ASP A 2 -19.16 11.59 1.34
N GLN A 3 -18.09 11.63 0.55
CA GLN A 3 -17.65 10.52 -0.31
C GLN A 3 -17.22 9.31 0.54
N ARG A 4 -16.69 9.57 1.74
CA ARG A 4 -16.42 8.55 2.76
C ARG A 4 -17.66 7.80 3.21
N ALA A 5 -18.78 8.50 3.44
CA ALA A 5 -20.03 7.86 3.89
C ALA A 5 -20.62 6.94 2.81
N ARG A 6 -20.49 7.30 1.53
CA ARG A 6 -20.92 6.44 0.40
C ARG A 6 -20.03 5.20 0.24
N ASN A 7 -18.72 5.34 0.46
CA ASN A 7 -17.79 4.22 0.38
C ASN A 7 -17.96 3.23 1.54
N LEU A 8 -18.18 3.71 2.76
CA LEU A 8 -18.48 2.86 3.92
C LEU A 8 -19.79 2.07 3.72
N ALA A 9 -20.86 2.73 3.24
CA ALA A 9 -22.13 2.07 3.00
C ALA A 9 -22.06 0.96 1.91
N ARG A 10 -21.18 1.09 0.91
CA ARG A 10 -20.98 0.06 -0.12
C ARG A 10 -20.23 -1.16 0.39
N ILE A 11 -19.25 -0.98 1.27
CA ILE A 11 -18.46 -2.07 1.84
C ILE A 11 -19.34 -2.92 2.78
N ASP A 12 -20.19 -2.28 3.59
CA ASP A 12 -21.07 -2.97 4.53
C ASP A 12 -22.15 -3.81 3.83
N ALA A 13 -22.72 -3.31 2.72
CA ALA A 13 -23.73 -4.04 1.96
C ALA A 13 -23.17 -5.33 1.32
N GLY A 14 -21.93 -5.28 0.81
CA GLY A 14 -21.26 -6.46 0.24
C GLY A 14 -20.97 -7.52 1.29
N PHE A 15 -20.49 -7.11 2.47
CA PHE A 15 -20.20 -8.03 3.57
C PHE A 15 -21.47 -8.71 4.09
N LEU A 16 -22.56 -7.96 4.28
CA LEU A 16 -23.84 -8.49 4.77
C LEU A 16 -24.47 -9.47 3.78
N LEU A 17 -24.33 -9.25 2.47
CA LEU A 17 -24.85 -10.16 1.45
C LEU A 17 -24.05 -11.48 1.43
N VAL A 18 -22.72 -11.42 1.49
CA VAL A 18 -21.86 -12.62 1.55
C VAL A 18 -22.09 -13.39 2.84
N ALA A 19 -22.16 -12.70 3.98
CA ALA A 19 -22.45 -13.32 5.28
C ALA A 19 -23.86 -13.95 5.32
N GLY A 20 -24.86 -13.27 4.75
CA GLY A 20 -26.22 -13.77 4.65
C GLY A 20 -26.34 -15.03 3.77
N VAL A 21 -25.69 -15.05 2.61
CA VAL A 21 -25.66 -16.22 1.72
C VAL A 21 -24.89 -17.38 2.37
N GLY A 22 -23.78 -17.09 3.04
CA GLY A 22 -23.00 -18.08 3.80
C GLY A 22 -23.80 -18.72 4.94
N MET A 23 -24.51 -17.91 5.73
CA MET A 23 -25.37 -18.39 6.82
C MET A 23 -26.59 -19.17 6.32
N ALA A 24 -27.20 -18.76 5.21
CA ALA A 24 -28.32 -19.49 4.61
C ALA A 24 -27.88 -20.86 4.06
N ALA A 25 -26.73 -20.93 3.38
CA ALA A 25 -26.16 -22.18 2.89
C ALA A 25 -25.72 -23.11 4.04
N TYR A 26 -25.18 -22.54 5.13
CA TYR A 26 -24.80 -23.29 6.33
C TYR A 26 -26.02 -23.81 7.11
N GLY A 27 -27.06 -22.99 7.27
CA GLY A 27 -28.29 -23.36 7.97
C GLY A 27 -29.07 -24.46 7.25
N ALA A 28 -29.09 -24.45 5.91
CA ALA A 28 -29.77 -25.47 5.11
C ALA A 28 -29.10 -26.85 5.15
N SER A 29 -27.81 -26.92 5.48
CA SER A 29 -27.03 -28.17 5.46
C SER A 29 -26.96 -28.88 6.81
N TYR A 30 -27.37 -28.22 7.91
CA TYR A 30 -27.25 -28.77 9.26
C TYR A 30 -28.17 -29.98 9.56
N PRO A 31 -29.49 -29.94 9.29
CA PRO A 31 -30.39 -31.03 9.70
C PRO A 31 -30.25 -32.30 8.85
N ALA A 32 -29.67 -32.22 7.65
CA ALA A 32 -29.39 -33.40 6.81
C ALA A 32 -28.13 -34.17 7.27
N SER A 33 -27.28 -33.57 8.11
CA SER A 33 -25.97 -34.13 8.42
C SER A 33 -26.00 -35.27 9.44
N SER A 34 -26.89 -35.25 10.44
CA SER A 34 -26.89 -36.27 11.51
C SER A 34 -27.27 -37.67 11.00
N ALA A 35 -28.33 -37.77 10.21
CA ALA A 35 -28.78 -39.04 9.62
C ALA A 35 -27.74 -39.62 8.64
N VAL A 36 -27.07 -38.77 7.86
CA VAL A 36 -26.01 -39.18 6.93
C VAL A 36 -24.76 -39.65 7.71
N ILE A 37 -24.40 -38.97 8.81
CA ILE A 37 -23.29 -39.37 9.68
C ILE A 37 -23.57 -40.73 10.31
N GLU A 38 -24.76 -40.96 10.86
CA GLU A 38 -25.15 -42.25 11.45
C GLU A 38 -25.10 -43.38 10.41
N GLY A 39 -25.59 -43.12 9.19
CA GLY A 39 -25.47 -44.04 8.05
C GLY A 39 -24.02 -44.40 7.74
N LEU A 40 -23.13 -43.42 7.60
CA LEU A 40 -21.72 -43.65 7.30
C LEU A 40 -20.97 -44.36 8.43
N VAL A 41 -21.30 -44.08 9.69
CA VAL A 41 -20.72 -44.79 10.84
C VAL A 41 -21.17 -46.24 10.86
N SER A 42 -22.44 -46.53 10.55
CA SER A 42 -22.94 -47.91 10.45
C SER A 42 -22.28 -48.72 9.32
N GLN A 43 -21.74 -48.04 8.30
CA GLN A 43 -20.94 -48.64 7.22
C GLN A 43 -19.47 -48.89 7.63
N GLY A 44 -19.10 -48.60 8.87
CA GLY A 44 -17.75 -48.84 9.41
C GLY A 44 -16.76 -47.68 9.23
N HIS A 45 -17.21 -46.51 8.74
CA HIS A 45 -16.35 -45.34 8.69
C HIS A 45 -16.09 -44.77 10.10
N HIS A 46 -14.85 -44.32 10.34
CA HIS A 46 -14.51 -43.62 11.58
C HIS A 46 -15.38 -42.34 11.73
N PRO A 47 -15.90 -42.01 12.92
CA PRO A 47 -16.82 -40.89 13.12
C PRO A 47 -16.34 -39.54 12.60
N GLN A 48 -15.02 -39.28 12.65
CA GLN A 48 -14.44 -38.05 12.10
C GLN A 48 -14.50 -38.01 10.57
N MET A 49 -14.25 -39.14 9.89
CA MET A 49 -14.34 -39.25 8.44
C MET A 49 -15.79 -39.16 7.95
N ALA A 50 -16.73 -39.77 8.69
CA ALA A 50 -18.16 -39.67 8.39
C ALA A 50 -18.66 -38.22 8.39
N ARG A 51 -18.20 -37.39 9.34
CA ARG A 51 -18.51 -35.95 9.39
C ARG A 51 -17.96 -35.19 8.19
N LEU A 52 -16.71 -35.45 7.81
CA LEU A 52 -16.08 -34.77 6.68
C LEU A 52 -16.76 -35.13 5.36
N LEU A 53 -17.13 -36.41 5.17
CA LEU A 53 -17.90 -36.86 4.00
C LEU A 53 -19.31 -36.30 3.97
N ALA A 54 -20.02 -36.27 5.10
CA ALA A 54 -21.36 -35.68 5.19
C ALA A 54 -21.33 -34.17 4.87
N TRP A 55 -20.35 -33.44 5.41
CA TRP A 55 -20.10 -32.04 5.05
C TRP A 55 -19.76 -31.89 3.57
N ALA A 56 -18.85 -32.72 3.06
CA ALA A 56 -18.43 -32.69 1.66
C ALA A 56 -19.56 -33.05 0.69
N GLN A 57 -20.61 -33.76 1.11
CA GLN A 57 -21.80 -34.00 0.27
C GLN A 57 -22.78 -32.83 0.32
N GLY A 58 -23.03 -32.25 1.49
CA GLY A 58 -24.07 -31.24 1.68
C GLY A 58 -23.64 -29.78 1.48
N ALA A 59 -22.38 -29.45 1.76
CA ALA A 59 -21.91 -28.07 1.89
C ALA A 59 -20.85 -27.66 0.86
N TRP A 60 -20.25 -28.60 0.13
CA TRP A 60 -19.14 -28.30 -0.79
C TRP A 60 -19.54 -27.33 -1.92
N LEU A 61 -20.74 -27.48 -2.49
CA LEU A 61 -21.25 -26.59 -3.55
C LEU A 61 -21.35 -25.15 -3.05
N GLY A 62 -21.97 -24.94 -1.89
CA GLY A 62 -22.08 -23.61 -1.28
C GLY A 62 -20.72 -23.01 -0.94
N PHE A 63 -19.80 -23.81 -0.42
CA PHE A 63 -18.43 -23.38 -0.12
C PHE A 63 -17.69 -22.94 -1.39
N THR A 64 -17.65 -23.79 -2.43
CA THR A 64 -16.99 -23.47 -3.70
C THR A 64 -17.59 -22.24 -4.36
N PHE A 65 -18.92 -22.10 -4.35
CA PHE A 65 -19.61 -20.91 -4.86
C PHE A 65 -19.22 -19.64 -4.10
N GLY A 66 -19.16 -19.70 -2.76
CA GLY A 66 -18.69 -18.59 -1.94
C GLY A 66 -17.24 -18.18 -2.25
N VAL A 67 -16.35 -19.16 -2.40
CA VAL A 67 -14.95 -18.93 -2.81
C VAL A 67 -14.89 -18.26 -4.19
N VAL A 68 -15.64 -18.76 -5.17
CA VAL A 68 -15.72 -18.15 -6.51
C VAL A 68 -16.21 -16.71 -6.45
N LEU A 69 -17.24 -16.42 -5.65
CA LEU A 69 -17.75 -15.07 -5.47
C LEU A 69 -16.71 -14.13 -4.86
N ILE A 70 -15.94 -14.57 -3.85
CA ILE A 70 -14.86 -13.77 -3.27
C ILE A 70 -13.83 -13.39 -4.34
N PHE A 71 -13.38 -14.37 -5.12
CA PHE A 71 -12.42 -14.11 -6.20
C PHE A 71 -13.01 -13.22 -7.30
N LEU A 72 -14.27 -13.42 -7.67
CA LEU A 72 -14.95 -12.60 -8.67
C LEU A 72 -15.11 -11.14 -8.17
N SER A 73 -15.48 -10.94 -6.91
CA SER A 73 -15.57 -9.61 -6.30
C SER A 73 -14.21 -8.92 -6.27
N ALA A 74 -13.14 -9.62 -5.86
CA ALA A 74 -11.78 -9.07 -5.88
C ALA A 74 -11.33 -8.70 -7.31
N PHE A 75 -11.65 -9.55 -8.30
CA PHE A 75 -11.37 -9.30 -9.71
C PHE A 75 -12.13 -8.08 -10.24
N LEU A 76 -13.42 -7.94 -9.92
CA LEU A 76 -14.25 -6.81 -10.34
C LEU A 76 -13.77 -5.51 -9.69
N LEU A 77 -13.48 -5.50 -8.38
CA LEU A 77 -12.92 -4.34 -7.69
C LEU A 77 -11.61 -3.88 -8.35
N ARG A 78 -10.73 -4.83 -8.68
CA ARG A 78 -9.47 -4.52 -9.36
C ARG A 78 -9.70 -4.00 -10.78
N ARG A 79 -10.73 -4.47 -11.47
CA ARG A 79 -11.08 -3.99 -12.82
C ARG A 79 -11.68 -2.59 -12.77
N PHE A 80 -12.55 -2.29 -11.81
CA PHE A 80 -13.12 -0.95 -11.64
C PHE A 80 -12.07 0.08 -11.23
N ALA A 81 -11.16 -0.26 -10.32
CA ALA A 81 -10.05 0.62 -9.96
C ALA A 81 -9.20 1.02 -11.19
N ARG A 82 -8.97 0.09 -12.13
CA ARG A 82 -8.25 0.40 -13.39
C ARG A 82 -9.03 1.34 -14.33
N LEU A 83 -10.36 1.24 -14.34
CA LEU A 83 -11.20 2.10 -15.16
C LEU A 83 -11.25 3.52 -14.59
N GLU A 84 -11.39 3.66 -13.27
CA GLU A 84 -11.36 4.96 -12.58
C GLU A 84 -10.02 5.68 -12.80
N MET A 85 -8.89 4.96 -12.74
CA MET A 85 -7.56 5.51 -13.03
C MET A 85 -7.39 5.99 -14.49
N SER A 86 -8.20 5.49 -15.42
CA SER A 86 -8.15 5.93 -16.82
C SER A 86 -8.99 7.20 -17.06
N ASP A 87 -9.93 7.51 -16.17
CA ASP A 87 -10.82 8.66 -16.25
C ASP A 87 -10.28 9.85 -15.44
N GLU A 88 -9.62 9.59 -14.30
CA GLU A 88 -8.99 10.61 -13.44
C GLU A 88 -7.69 11.21 -13.99
N SER A 89 -7.16 10.72 -15.12
CA SER A 89 -6.04 11.37 -15.83
C SER A 89 -6.36 12.79 -16.34
N GLY A 90 -7.61 13.26 -16.21
CA GLY A 90 -8.02 14.61 -16.60
C GLY A 90 -7.95 15.67 -15.49
N GLU A 91 -8.18 15.34 -14.21
CA GLU A 91 -8.65 16.40 -13.30
C GLU A 91 -8.51 16.14 -11.78
N ILE A 92 -7.37 15.70 -11.25
CA ILE A 92 -7.07 15.93 -9.81
C ILE A 92 -5.62 16.41 -9.66
N GLY A 93 -5.48 17.73 -9.54
CA GLY A 93 -4.23 18.40 -9.26
C GLY A 93 -3.79 18.18 -7.82
N ILE A 94 -2.83 17.27 -7.62
CA ILE A 94 -1.71 17.45 -6.69
C ILE A 94 -0.51 16.79 -7.39
N SER A 95 0.30 17.64 -8.02
CA SER A 95 1.55 17.32 -8.74
C SER A 95 1.37 16.53 -10.04
N GLY A 96 1.24 17.25 -11.16
CA GLY A 96 1.31 16.69 -12.53
C GLY A 96 2.65 16.06 -12.92
N LEU A 97 3.53 15.84 -11.94
CA LEU A 97 4.82 15.19 -12.11
C LEU A 97 4.62 13.67 -12.11
N SER A 98 5.26 13.01 -13.05
CA SER A 98 5.47 11.56 -13.04
C SER A 98 6.31 11.14 -11.81
N PRO A 99 6.29 9.84 -11.44
CA PRO A 99 7.11 9.35 -10.34
C PRO A 99 8.60 9.64 -10.53
N ASP A 100 9.09 9.51 -11.77
CA ASP A 100 10.50 9.79 -12.11
C ASP A 100 10.85 11.26 -11.91
N GLU A 101 9.93 12.17 -12.28
CA GLU A 101 10.12 13.61 -12.07
C GLU A 101 10.13 13.97 -10.58
N HIS A 102 9.30 13.33 -9.75
CA HIS A 102 9.36 13.49 -8.30
C HIS A 102 10.69 13.05 -7.70
N ILE A 103 11.25 11.92 -8.15
CA ILE A 103 12.56 11.44 -7.69
C ILE A 103 13.66 12.43 -8.10
N LEU A 104 13.61 12.91 -9.34
CA LEU A 104 14.59 13.86 -9.86
C LEU A 104 14.52 15.18 -9.10
N ALA A 105 13.32 15.71 -8.87
CA ALA A 105 13.10 16.93 -8.10
C ALA A 105 13.55 16.78 -6.64
N LEU A 106 13.22 15.66 -6.00
CA LEU A 106 13.67 15.33 -4.64
C LEU A 106 15.20 15.27 -4.56
N ASN A 107 15.86 14.58 -5.50
CA ASN A 107 17.32 14.48 -5.51
C ASN A 107 17.99 15.85 -5.75
N ALA A 108 17.46 16.64 -6.68
CA ALA A 108 17.94 18.01 -6.94
C ALA A 108 17.76 18.93 -5.72
N GLY A 109 16.61 18.85 -5.04
CA GLY A 109 16.33 19.57 -3.81
C GLY A 109 17.29 19.19 -2.68
N LEU A 110 17.51 17.88 -2.48
CA LEU A 110 18.47 17.38 -1.49
C LEU A 110 19.90 17.85 -1.77
N LYS A 111 20.34 17.86 -3.04
CA LYS A 111 21.67 18.36 -3.43
C LYS A 111 21.83 19.85 -3.17
N THR A 112 20.77 20.62 -3.42
CA THR A 112 20.75 22.07 -3.14
C THR A 112 20.86 22.32 -1.64
N ILE A 113 20.02 21.65 -0.83
CA ILE A 113 20.03 21.77 0.63
C ILE A 113 21.39 21.35 1.21
N GLN A 114 21.98 20.27 0.70
CA GLN A 114 23.30 19.81 1.14
C GLN A 114 24.37 20.88 0.88
N LYS A 115 24.40 21.45 -0.33
CA LYS A 115 25.36 22.49 -0.69
C LYS A 115 25.19 23.75 0.15
N ASP A 116 23.95 24.15 0.41
CA ASP A 116 23.65 25.33 1.23
C ASP A 116 24.12 25.10 2.68
N LEU A 117 23.89 23.91 3.24
CA LEU A 117 24.36 23.54 4.58
C LEU A 117 25.89 23.48 4.66
N GLU A 118 26.57 22.95 3.64
CA GLU A 118 28.05 22.97 3.54
C GLU A 118 28.61 24.40 3.52
N ALA A 119 27.94 25.31 2.83
CA ALA A 119 28.34 26.72 2.79
C ALA A 119 28.19 27.40 4.16
N LEU A 120 27.07 27.16 4.87
CA LEU A 120 26.83 27.68 6.21
C LEU A 120 27.86 27.14 7.23
N LEU A 121 28.14 25.84 7.17
CA LEU A 121 29.19 25.19 7.97
C LEU A 121 30.56 25.82 7.73
N SER A 122 30.89 26.13 6.48
CA SER A 122 32.18 26.75 6.12
C SER A 122 32.28 28.21 6.59
N ALA A 123 31.14 28.89 6.75
CA ALA A 123 31.06 30.27 7.22
C ALA A 123 30.99 30.39 8.75
N ASP A 124 30.86 29.28 9.48
CA ASP A 124 30.57 29.25 10.93
C ASP A 124 29.32 30.06 11.30
N ASP A 125 28.31 30.06 10.41
CA ASP A 125 27.06 30.79 10.57
C ASP A 125 25.91 29.81 10.92
N MET A 126 25.34 30.00 12.10
CA MET A 126 24.25 29.17 12.64
C MET A 126 22.87 29.80 12.42
N SER A 127 22.78 31.02 11.89
CA SER A 127 21.54 31.80 11.85
C SER A 127 20.48 31.22 10.90
N ASP A 128 20.89 30.45 9.88
CA ASP A 128 20.01 29.97 8.81
C ASP A 128 19.59 28.48 8.94
N TYR A 129 19.91 27.81 10.05
CA TYR A 129 19.58 26.37 10.21
C TYR A 129 18.07 26.11 10.24
N LEU A 130 17.30 27.06 10.79
CA LEU A 130 15.85 26.97 10.80
C LEU A 130 15.29 27.00 9.36
N GLU A 131 15.73 27.93 8.53
CA GLU A 131 15.30 28.02 7.13
C GLU A 131 15.61 26.74 6.36
N ILE A 132 16.82 26.19 6.54
CA ILE A 132 17.21 24.93 5.92
C ILE A 132 16.30 23.78 6.38
N SER A 133 15.95 23.73 7.68
CA SER A 133 15.06 22.69 8.21
C SER A 133 13.63 22.80 7.65
N GLU A 134 13.10 24.01 7.47
CA GLU A 134 11.79 24.25 6.85
C GLU A 134 11.79 23.83 5.38
N ARG A 135 12.87 24.11 4.64
CA ARG A 135 13.04 23.66 3.25
C ARG A 135 13.11 22.14 3.13
N MET A 136 13.75 21.44 4.07
CA MET A 136 13.74 19.97 4.10
C MET A 136 12.32 19.41 4.29
N GLU A 137 11.53 20.03 5.17
CA GLU A 137 10.17 19.61 5.44
C GLU A 137 9.25 19.84 4.23
N ALA A 138 9.33 21.02 3.60
CA ALA A 138 8.60 21.33 2.37
C ALA A 138 8.95 20.35 1.24
N LEU A 139 10.24 20.06 1.04
CA LEU A 139 10.69 19.12 0.01
C LEU A 139 10.13 17.71 0.24
N LYS A 140 10.08 17.27 1.50
CA LYS A 140 9.50 15.98 1.89
C LYS A 140 8.00 15.94 1.59
N GLU A 141 7.25 16.95 2.05
CA GLU A 141 5.80 17.02 1.88
C GLU A 141 5.41 17.01 0.39
N GLU A 142 6.11 17.82 -0.42
CA GLU A 142 5.80 17.97 -1.84
C GLU A 142 6.08 16.71 -2.66
N HIS A 143 7.23 16.07 -2.44
CA HIS A 143 7.68 14.99 -3.33
C HIS A 143 7.48 13.59 -2.77
N VAL A 144 7.69 13.36 -1.47
CA VAL A 144 7.45 12.04 -0.87
C VAL A 144 5.95 11.77 -0.83
N GLY A 145 5.14 12.78 -0.47
CA GLY A 145 3.68 12.69 -0.50
C GLY A 145 3.14 12.36 -1.90
N GLY A 146 3.64 13.06 -2.92
CA GLY A 146 3.29 12.82 -4.33
C GLY A 146 3.62 11.40 -4.80
N LEU A 147 4.79 10.87 -4.44
CA LEU A 147 5.19 9.49 -4.78
C LEU A 147 4.27 8.44 -4.15
N VAL A 148 3.89 8.61 -2.88
CA VAL A 148 3.00 7.68 -2.18
C VAL A 148 1.59 7.71 -2.78
N ALA A 149 1.10 8.88 -3.18
CA ALA A 149 -0.19 9.03 -3.84
C ALA A 149 -0.25 8.29 -5.19
N GLN A 150 0.88 8.15 -5.89
CA GLN A 150 0.99 7.47 -7.18
C GLN A 150 1.24 5.95 -7.09
N LYS A 151 1.07 5.36 -5.90
CA LYS A 151 1.27 3.92 -5.66
C LYS A 151 0.62 3.03 -6.70
N ASP A 152 -0.66 3.23 -6.98
CA ASP A 152 -1.40 2.32 -7.86
C ASP A 152 -0.92 2.40 -9.31
N ARG A 153 -0.52 3.60 -9.75
CA ARG A 153 0.11 3.83 -11.05
C ARG A 153 1.44 3.08 -11.14
N LEU A 154 2.30 3.20 -10.13
CA LEU A 154 3.59 2.50 -10.07
C LEU A 154 3.41 0.97 -10.07
N VAL A 155 2.45 0.44 -9.28
CA VAL A 155 2.14 -0.99 -9.24
C VAL A 155 1.56 -1.47 -10.57
N ALA A 156 0.75 -0.66 -11.25
CA ALA A 156 0.19 -0.99 -12.55
C ALA A 156 1.26 -1.03 -13.66
N GLN A 157 2.25 -0.13 -13.61
CA GLN A 157 3.31 -0.01 -14.61
C GLN A 157 4.46 -0.99 -14.40
N HIS A 158 4.91 -1.19 -13.16
CA HIS A 158 6.12 -1.97 -12.85
C HIS A 158 5.85 -3.27 -12.09
N GLY A 159 4.61 -3.48 -11.63
CA GLY A 159 4.24 -4.61 -10.79
C GLY A 159 4.54 -4.39 -9.31
N LEU A 160 3.97 -5.27 -8.47
CA LEU A 160 4.03 -5.13 -7.01
C LEU A 160 5.45 -5.32 -6.45
N LEU A 161 6.24 -6.22 -7.03
CA LEU A 161 7.61 -6.49 -6.58
C LEU A 161 8.53 -5.29 -6.81
N ALA A 162 8.46 -4.69 -8.00
CA ALA A 162 9.23 -3.49 -8.32
C ALA A 162 8.80 -2.31 -7.44
N TYR A 163 7.49 -2.15 -7.20
CA TYR A 163 6.99 -1.14 -6.26
C TYR A 163 7.52 -1.37 -4.83
N ALA A 164 7.59 -2.61 -4.36
CA ALA A 164 8.11 -2.92 -3.03
C ALA A 164 9.61 -2.55 -2.88
N GLN A 165 10.40 -2.79 -3.92
CA GLN A 165 11.81 -2.35 -3.97
C GLN A 165 11.91 -0.82 -4.01
N PHE A 166 11.11 -0.20 -4.88
CA PHE A 166 11.00 1.26 -5.01
C PHE A 166 10.70 1.93 -3.66
N ILE A 167 9.61 1.52 -3.00
CA ILE A 167 9.17 2.17 -1.76
C ILE A 167 10.15 1.91 -0.62
N SER A 168 10.87 0.79 -0.62
CA SER A 168 11.91 0.51 0.38
C SER A 168 13.05 1.53 0.30
N SER A 169 13.48 1.89 -0.91
CA SER A 169 14.51 2.93 -1.13
C SER A 169 14.00 4.31 -0.74
N VAL A 170 12.77 4.66 -1.13
CA VAL A 170 12.14 5.94 -0.74
C VAL A 170 12.00 6.06 0.78
N SER A 171 11.54 5.00 1.47
CA SER A 171 11.45 4.98 2.94
C SER A 171 12.83 5.01 3.63
N ALA A 172 13.88 4.49 2.99
CA ALA A 172 15.24 4.68 3.50
C ALA A 172 15.69 6.14 3.37
N ALA A 173 15.45 6.78 2.22
CA ALA A 173 15.73 8.19 2.00
C ALA A 173 14.96 9.08 3.00
N GLU A 174 13.65 8.88 3.14
CA GLU A 174 12.79 9.63 4.06
C GLU A 174 13.28 9.54 5.51
N ARG A 175 13.67 8.35 5.99
CA ARG A 175 14.23 8.17 7.34
C ARG A 175 15.53 8.96 7.53
N ASN A 176 16.41 8.93 6.55
CA ASN A 176 17.67 9.67 6.58
C ASN A 176 17.42 11.19 6.52
N LEU A 177 16.43 11.64 5.75
CA LEU A 177 16.01 13.04 5.71
C LEU A 177 15.42 13.50 7.05
N ASN A 178 14.55 12.71 7.67
CA ASN A 178 14.01 13.01 9.00
C ASN A 178 15.13 13.05 10.06
N ARG A 179 16.12 12.16 9.97
CA ARG A 179 17.31 12.21 10.83
C ARG A 179 18.10 13.50 10.60
N ALA A 180 18.34 13.87 9.34
CA ALA A 180 19.04 15.10 8.99
C ALA A 180 18.35 16.33 9.60
N TRP A 181 17.04 16.41 9.42
CA TRP A 181 16.20 17.46 9.99
C TRP A 181 16.33 17.53 11.51
N SER A 182 16.13 16.41 12.22
CA SER A 182 16.22 16.39 13.69
C SER A 182 17.60 16.81 14.19
N THR A 183 18.66 16.27 13.58
CA THR A 183 20.03 16.62 13.98
C THR A 183 20.37 18.08 13.69
N LEU A 184 19.82 18.67 12.63
CA LEU A 184 20.03 20.08 12.30
C LEU A 184 19.33 20.99 13.32
N VAL A 185 18.07 20.68 13.66
CA VAL A 185 17.30 21.39 14.69
C VAL A 185 17.98 21.30 16.06
N ASP A 186 18.60 20.16 16.36
CA ASP A 186 19.36 19.93 17.60
C ASP A 186 20.76 20.60 17.60
N GLY A 187 21.17 21.26 16.51
CA GLY A 187 22.46 21.96 16.41
C GLY A 187 23.66 21.07 16.05
N TYR A 188 23.42 19.93 15.40
CA TYR A 188 24.45 18.99 14.90
C TYR A 188 24.52 18.97 13.35
N PRO A 189 24.99 20.06 12.72
CA PRO A 189 24.97 20.23 11.26
C PRO A 189 25.85 19.22 10.50
N GLU A 190 26.96 18.74 11.07
CA GLU A 190 27.81 17.73 10.43
C GLU A 190 27.09 16.37 10.30
N GLU A 191 26.32 15.98 11.33
CA GLU A 191 25.53 14.75 11.30
C GLU A 191 24.31 14.91 10.38
N ALA A 192 23.75 16.11 10.31
CA ALA A 192 22.70 16.44 9.35
C ALA A 192 23.22 16.28 7.92
N LEU A 193 24.40 16.81 7.62
CA LEU A 193 25.05 16.70 6.32
C LEU A 193 25.31 15.24 5.93
N ARG A 194 25.84 14.44 6.85
CA ARG A 194 26.04 13.00 6.64
C ARG A 194 24.72 12.29 6.33
N SER A 195 23.67 12.62 7.07
CA SER A 195 22.34 12.02 6.89
C SER A 195 21.71 12.42 5.55
N LEU A 196 21.91 13.65 5.06
CA LEU A 196 21.51 14.06 3.71
C LEU A 196 22.23 13.25 2.63
N GLY A 197 23.54 13.01 2.79
CA GLY A 197 24.30 12.17 1.87
C GLY A 197 23.74 10.74 1.79
N LEU A 198 23.40 10.14 2.94
CA LEU A 198 22.76 8.82 2.98
C LEU A 198 21.37 8.82 2.35
N SER A 199 20.61 9.91 2.49
CA SER A 199 19.32 10.08 1.82
C SER A 199 19.47 10.08 0.31
N GLN A 200 20.44 10.83 -0.23
CA GLN A 200 20.73 10.86 -1.66
C GLN A 200 21.19 9.50 -2.19
N SER A 201 22.11 8.83 -1.51
CA SER A 201 22.58 7.50 -1.93
C SER A 201 21.45 6.46 -1.98
N ALA A 202 20.47 6.55 -1.08
CA ALA A 202 19.30 5.68 -1.10
C ALA A 202 18.42 5.91 -2.35
N LEU A 203 18.35 7.15 -2.85
CA LEU A 203 17.62 7.49 -4.08
C LEU A 203 18.41 7.19 -5.35
N GLU A 204 19.73 7.32 -5.35
CA GLU A 204 20.57 7.05 -6.53
C GLU A 204 20.62 5.56 -6.90
N GLY A 205 20.45 4.66 -5.92
CA GLY A 205 20.31 3.22 -6.17
C GLY A 205 18.99 2.83 -6.84
N LEU A 206 18.09 3.80 -7.08
CA LEU A 206 16.76 3.58 -7.60
C LEU A 206 16.77 3.62 -9.13
N HIS A 207 17.08 2.48 -9.75
CA HIS A 207 16.86 2.26 -11.18
C HIS A 207 15.56 1.48 -11.37
N LEU A 208 14.49 2.16 -11.81
CA LEU A 208 13.27 1.49 -12.23
C LEU A 208 13.54 0.76 -13.55
N HIS A 209 13.84 -0.54 -13.47
CA HIS A 209 13.88 -1.37 -14.67
C HIS A 209 12.47 -1.48 -15.26
N PRO A 210 12.27 -1.19 -16.55
CA PRO A 210 11.00 -1.45 -17.20
C PRO A 210 10.72 -2.95 -17.14
N ALA A 211 9.50 -3.31 -16.70
CA ALA A 211 9.05 -4.70 -16.78
C ALA A 211 8.96 -5.07 -18.27
N GLY A 212 9.83 -5.98 -18.71
CA GLY A 212 9.80 -6.57 -20.06
C GLY A 212 8.66 -7.55 -20.25
#